data_AF-A0A8G1ZEP7-F1
#
_entry.id   AF-A0A8G1ZEP7-F1
#
_cell.length_a   1.000
_cell.length_b   1.000
_cell.length_c   1.000
_cell.angle_alpha   90.00
_cell.angle_beta   90.00
_cell.angle_gamma   90.00
#
_symmetry.space_group_name_H-M   'P 1'
#
loop_
_entity.id
_entity.type
_entity.pdbx_description
1 polymer ?
#
loop_
_entity_poly.entity_id
_entity_poly.type
_entity_poly.pdbx_seq_one_letter_code
_entity_poly.pdbx_strand_id
1 'polypeptide(L)' 'MPTIFRFDGYRFYFYSHEPNEPPHVHIDKGGSSMKVWLEPVAMAKNTGFRRSEINGIIAMVAAHRSRLLEAWHEYFG' A
#
# COMPACT_ATOMS: atom_id res chain seq x y z
N MET A 1 -14.00 2.06 1.48
CA MET A 1 -12.54 2.18 1.69
C MET A 1 -12.21 2.14 3.17
N PRO A 2 -11.97 0.96 3.75
CA PRO A 2 -11.33 0.89 5.05
C PRO A 2 -9.90 1.45 4.93
N THR A 3 -9.56 2.37 5.83
CA THR A 3 -8.17 2.80 5.99
C THR A 3 -7.53 1.87 7.00
N ILE A 4 -6.47 1.16 6.59
CA ILE A 4 -5.80 0.14 7.42
C ILE A 4 -5.03 0.83 8.54
N PHE A 5 -4.22 1.82 8.17
CA PHE A 5 -3.48 2.63 9.11
C PHE A 5 -3.04 3.97 8.48
N ARG A 6 -2.71 4.92 9.35
CA ARG A 6 -2.09 6.19 8.97
C ARG A 6 -0.80 6.36 9.73
N PHE A 7 0.27 6.72 9.04
CA PHE A 7 1.59 6.92 9.64
C PHE A 7 2.25 8.13 8.99
N ASP A 8 2.71 9.11 9.76
CA ASP A 8 3.41 10.30 9.27
C ASP A 8 2.75 10.99 8.04
N GLY A 9 1.42 11.09 8.06
CA GLY A 9 0.62 11.67 6.97
C GLY A 9 0.42 10.75 5.75
N TYR A 10 1.04 9.57 5.72
CA TYR A 10 0.73 8.51 4.76
C TYR A 10 -0.57 7.80 5.18
N ARG A 11 -1.46 7.58 4.22
CA ARG A 11 -2.70 6.83 4.41
C ARG A 11 -2.63 5.53 3.63
N PHE A 12 -2.74 4.40 4.33
CA PHE A 12 -2.74 3.07 3.74
C PHE A 12 -4.16 2.51 3.67
N TYR A 13 -4.59 2.05 2.50
CA TYR A 13 -5.95 1.56 2.29
C TYR A 13 -6.04 0.56 1.13
N PHE A 14 -7.17 -0.15 1.07
CA PHE A 14 -7.52 -1.07 0.00
C PHE A 14 -8.76 -0.58 -0.77
N TYR A 15 -8.80 -0.85 -2.08
CA TYR A 15 -9.98 -0.66 -2.91
C TYR A 15 -10.80 -1.94 -2.96
N SER A 16 -12.07 -1.87 -2.54
CA SER A 16 -12.96 -3.04 -2.45
C SER A 16 -13.37 -3.65 -3.79
N HIS A 17 -12.93 -3.12 -4.93
CA HIS A 17 -13.42 -3.48 -6.27
C HIS A 17 -12.30 -3.96 -7.21
N GLU A 18 -11.26 -4.60 -6.68
CA GLU A 18 -10.16 -5.22 -7.45
C GLU A 18 -10.03 -6.73 -7.15
N PRO A 19 -11.04 -7.58 -7.46
CA PRO A 19 -11.10 -8.98 -7.03
C PRO A 19 -10.16 -9.96 -7.75
N ASN A 20 -9.31 -9.50 -8.69
CA ASN A 20 -8.43 -10.37 -9.49
C ASN A 20 -6.96 -9.91 -9.47
N GLU A 21 -6.58 -9.08 -8.51
CA GLU A 21 -5.21 -8.61 -8.41
C GLU A 21 -4.47 -9.28 -7.24
N PRO A 22 -3.14 -9.45 -7.35
CA PRO A 22 -2.32 -9.87 -6.23
C PRO A 22 -2.50 -8.96 -5.01
N PRO A 23 -2.16 -9.43 -3.79
CA PRO A 23 -2.23 -8.61 -2.59
C PRO A 23 -1.47 -7.30 -2.75
N HIS A 24 -2.13 -6.17 -2.52
CA HIS A 24 -1.54 -4.85 -2.71
C HIS A 24 -2.12 -3.81 -1.77
N VAL A 25 -1.43 -2.68 -1.62
CA VAL A 25 -1.87 -1.56 -0.79
C VAL A 25 -1.74 -0.25 -1.54
N HIS A 26 -2.69 0.65 -1.32
CA HIS A 26 -2.64 2.04 -1.79
C HIS A 26 -2.13 2.95 -0.68
N ILE A 27 -1.21 3.85 -1.02
CA ILE A 27 -0.61 4.83 -0.13
C ILE A 27 -0.83 6.23 -0.68
N ASP A 28 -1.51 7.09 0.07
CA ASP A 28 -1.67 8.50 -0.28
C ASP A 28 -0.98 9.43 0.73
N LYS A 29 -0.35 10.50 0.24
CA LYS A 29 0.18 11.60 1.07
C LYS A 29 0.24 12.90 0.27
N GLY A 30 -0.34 13.97 0.81
CA GLY A 30 -0.16 15.34 0.27
C GLY A 30 -0.50 15.51 -1.21
N GLY A 31 -1.52 14.81 -1.73
CA GLY A 31 -1.89 14.84 -3.14
C GLY A 31 -1.11 13.87 -4.04
N SER A 32 -0.15 13.13 -3.49
CA SER A 32 0.53 12.01 -4.17
C SER A 32 -0.09 10.68 -3.77
N SER A 33 -0.10 9.72 -4.69
CA SER A 33 -0.64 8.37 -4.51
C SER A 33 0.28 7.29 -5.08
N MET A 34 0.37 6.15 -4.42
CA MET A 34 1.20 5.01 -4.82
C MET A 34 0.46 3.70 -4.60
N LYS A 35 0.65 2.74 -5.50
CA LYS A 35 0.19 1.36 -5.38
C LYS A 35 1.41 0.46 -5.22
N VAL A 36 1.39 -0.41 -4.23
CA VAL A 36 2.50 -1.31 -3.89
C VAL A 36 1.98 -2.72 -3.76
N TRP A 37 2.58 -3.66 -4.50
CA TRP A 37 2.37 -5.09 -4.34
C TRP A 37 2.95 -5.55 -3.00
N LEU A 38 2.31 -6.51 -2.34
CA LEU A 38 2.83 -7.15 -1.13
C LEU A 38 3.58 -8.45 -1.46
N GLU A 39 3.31 -9.06 -2.64
CA GLU A 39 3.93 -10.31 -3.08
C GLU A 39 4.35 -10.25 -4.57
N PRO A 40 5.64 -10.00 -4.87
CA PRO A 40 6.69 -9.48 -4.00
C PRO A 40 6.47 -8.01 -3.64
N VAL A 41 7.13 -7.50 -2.58
CA VAL A 41 7.01 -6.09 -2.21
C VAL A 41 7.66 -5.20 -3.27
N ALA A 42 6.83 -4.60 -4.12
CA ALA A 42 7.28 -3.84 -5.28
C ALA A 42 6.31 -2.71 -5.62
N MET A 43 6.85 -1.59 -6.11
CA MET A 43 6.02 -0.49 -6.61
C MET A 43 5.28 -0.92 -7.87
N ALA A 44 3.94 -0.89 -7.82
CA ALA A 44 3.07 -1.17 -8.96
C ALA A 44 2.82 0.10 -9.78
N LYS A 45 2.52 1.21 -9.09
CA LYS A 45 2.20 2.49 -9.70
C LYS A 45 2.58 3.62 -8.75
N ASN A 46 3.07 4.73 -9.28
CA ASN A 46 3.37 5.93 -8.51
C ASN A 46 2.85 7.16 -9.25
N THR A 47 2.19 8.04 -8.51
CA THR A 47 1.66 9.32 -8.98
C THR A 47 2.07 10.39 -7.97
N GLY A 48 3.18 11.09 -8.24
CA GLY A 48 3.61 12.25 -7.46
C GLY A 48 4.74 12.02 -6.45
N PHE A 49 5.00 10.79 -6.00
CA PHE A 49 6.12 10.54 -5.08
C PHE A 49 7.47 10.61 -5.78
N ARG A 50 8.46 11.19 -5.09
CA ARG A 50 9.85 11.24 -5.56
C ARG A 50 10.53 9.90 -5.31
N ARG A 51 11.57 9.57 -6.09
CA ARG A 51 12.35 8.31 -5.92
C ARG A 51 12.82 8.08 -4.47
N SER A 52 13.27 9.12 -3.78
CA SER A 52 13.70 9.03 -2.39
C SER A 52 12.57 8.61 -1.44
N GLU A 53 11.34 9.10 -1.70
CA GLU A 53 10.16 8.75 -0.91
C GLU A 53 9.68 7.33 -1.24
N ILE A 54 9.72 6.93 -2.51
CA ILE A 54 9.33 5.58 -2.95
C ILE A 54 10.11 4.52 -2.17
N ASN A 55 11.43 4.67 -2.05
CA ASN A 55 12.26 3.72 -1.30
C ASN A 55 11.86 3.66 0.18
N GLY A 56 11.56 4.81 0.79
CA GLY A 56 11.07 4.87 2.17
C GLY A 56 9.72 4.18 2.36
N ILE A 57 8.79 4.40 1.42
CA ILE A 57 7.46 3.77 1.45
C ILE A 57 7.59 2.26 1.24
N ILE A 58 8.41 1.79 0.28
CA ILE A 58 8.66 0.36 0.05
C ILE A 58 9.25 -0.27 1.32
N ALA A 59 10.23 0.37 1.96
CA ALA A 59 10.81 -0.14 3.21
C ALA A 59 9.75 -0.22 4.33
N MET A 60 8.86 0.78 4.43
CA MET A 60 7.78 0.79 5.40
C MET A 60 6.76 -0.33 5.14
N VAL A 61 6.37 -0.54 3.87
CA VAL A 61 5.48 -1.62 3.46
C VAL A 61 6.12 -2.98 3.71
N ALA A 62 7.42 -3.13 3.42
CA ALA A 62 8.16 -4.36 3.71
C ALA A 62 8.20 -4.67 5.21
N ALA A 63 8.45 -3.65 6.05
CA ALA A 63 8.46 -3.81 7.51
C ALA A 63 7.08 -4.19 8.08
N HIS A 64 5.99 -3.75 7.45
CA HIS A 64 4.61 -4.04 7.88
C HIS A 64 3.92 -5.08 6.99
N ARG A 65 4.68 -5.80 6.15
CA ARG A 65 4.15 -6.67 5.10
C ARG A 65 3.21 -7.73 5.64
N SER A 66 3.60 -8.43 6.71
CA SER A 66 2.81 -9.50 7.31
C SER A 66 1.44 -8.99 7.75
N ARG A 67 1.40 -7.87 8.48
CA ARG A 67 0.16 -7.24 8.94
C ARG A 67 -0.72 -6.77 7.78
N LEU A 68 -0.12 -6.26 6.71
CA LEU A 68 -0.86 -5.82 5.52
C LEU A 68 -1.45 -7.00 4.75
N LEU A 69 -0.72 -8.11 4.66
CA LEU A 69 -1.22 -9.35 4.07
C LEU A 69 -2.35 -9.96 4.89
N GLU A 70 -2.22 -10.02 6.21
CA GLU A 70 -3.29 -10.47 7.10
C GLU A 70 -4.55 -9.64 6.90
N ALA A 71 -4.44 -8.30 6.94
CA ALA A 71 -5.57 -7.41 6.69
C ALA A 71 -6.14 -7.54 5.27
N TRP A 72 -5.32 -7.86 4.27
CA TRP A 72 -5.78 -8.13 2.90
C TRP A 72 -6.59 -9.42 2.86
N HIS A 73 -6.11 -10.51 3.46
CA HIS A 73 -6.82 -11.78 3.53
C HIS A 73 -8.09 -11.70 4.37
N GLU A 74 -8.12 -10.94 5.46
CA GLU A 74 -9.35 -10.71 6.22
C GLU A 74 -10.40 -9.92 5.44
N TYR A 75 -9.98 -9.07 4.50
CA TYR A 75 -10.87 -8.21 3.74
C TYR A 75 -11.36 -8.83 2.42
N PHE A 76 -10.53 -9.60 1.74
CA PHE A 76 -10.81 -10.22 0.44
C PHE A 76 -10.95 -11.74 0.46
N GLY A 77 -10.57 -12.39 1.56
CA GLY A 77 -10.67 -13.85 1.74
C GLY A 77 -12.05 -14.34 2.16
#